data_AF-A0A4P6X9W7-F1
#
_entry.id   AF-A0A4P6X9W7-F1
#
_cell.length_a   1.000
_cell.length_b   1.000
_cell.length_c   1.000
_cell.angle_alpha   90.00
_cell.angle_beta   90.00
_cell.angle_gamma   90.00
#
_symmetry.space_group_name_H-M   'P 1'
#
loop_
_entity.id
_entity.type
_entity.pdbx_description
1 polymer ?
#
loop_
_entity_poly.entity_id
_entity_poly.type
_entity_poly.pdbx_seq_one_letter_code
_entity_poly.pdbx_strand_id
1 'polypeptide(L)'
;MITTDRTEFRGALPAGGRLIGLDVGTKTIGTALCDAGWSFASPALLIRRTKFQKDKLALAELIAAQQVKGIVIGLPLNLNDGSESPRSQSSRAFARNMADLDLPIFLQDERWSTVAVTRTLIEQDASRAKRAELVDKMAAAYILQGAIDALVAI
;
A
#
# COMPACT_ATOMS: atom_id res chain seq x y z
N MET A 1 -4.12 15.78 -1.70
CA MET A 1 -4.54 15.44 -0.31
C MET A 1 -3.69 14.27 0.18
N ILE A 2 -3.12 14.34 1.38
CA ILE A 2 -2.41 13.21 2.03
C ILE A 2 -2.97 13.08 3.44
N THR A 3 -3.54 11.93 3.78
CA THR A 3 -4.23 11.77 5.07
C THR A 3 -4.09 10.36 5.64
N THR A 4 -4.20 10.26 6.97
CA THR A 4 -4.43 9.00 7.70
C THR A 4 -5.89 8.84 8.12
N ASP A 5 -6.74 9.85 7.85
CA ASP A 5 -8.16 9.80 8.13
C ASP A 5 -8.90 9.10 6.99
N ARG A 6 -9.56 8.00 7.34
CA ARG A 6 -10.30 7.18 6.39
C ARG A 6 -11.57 7.86 5.88
N THR A 7 -12.25 8.64 6.72
CA THR A 7 -13.48 9.35 6.35
C THR A 7 -13.16 10.44 5.32
N GLU A 8 -12.06 11.17 5.56
CA GLU A 8 -11.57 12.19 4.63
C GLU A 8 -11.20 11.56 3.28
N PHE A 9 -10.45 10.45 3.29
CA PHE A 9 -10.08 9.74 2.06
C PHE A 9 -11.29 9.17 1.31
N ARG A 10 -12.22 8.51 2.02
CA ARG A 10 -13.46 7.97 1.45
C ARG A 10 -14.29 9.07 0.79
N GLY A 11 -14.38 10.24 1.44
CA GLY A 11 -15.13 11.40 0.96
C GLY A 11 -14.56 12.00 -0.32
N ALA A 12 -13.25 11.92 -0.53
CA ALA A 12 -12.62 12.36 -1.78
C ALA A 12 -12.92 11.43 -2.97
N LEU A 13 -13.35 10.19 -2.73
CA LEU A 13 -13.67 9.18 -3.74
C LEU A 13 -15.09 8.63 -3.54
N PRO A 14 -16.15 9.45 -3.68
CA PRO A 14 -17.52 9.06 -3.34
C PRO A 14 -18.01 7.87 -4.17
N ALA A 15 -17.63 7.81 -5.45
CA ALA A 15 -17.97 6.74 -6.39
C ALA A 15 -17.00 5.53 -6.34
N GLY A 16 -16.06 5.50 -5.40
CA GLY A 16 -14.99 4.51 -5.37
C GLY A 16 -13.99 4.69 -6.53
N GLY A 17 -13.57 3.58 -7.12
CA GLY A 17 -12.60 3.56 -8.21
C GLY A 17 -11.31 2.84 -7.83
N ARG A 18 -10.59 2.35 -8.84
CA ARG A 18 -9.38 1.55 -8.65
C ARG A 18 -8.34 2.32 -7.84
N LEU A 19 -7.81 1.70 -6.80
CA LEU A 19 -6.69 2.21 -6.02
C LEU A 19 -5.41 1.43 -6.35
N ILE A 20 -4.27 2.06 -6.13
CA ILE A 20 -2.97 1.40 -6.10
C ILE A 20 -2.44 1.37 -4.66
N GLY A 21 -2.01 0.20 -4.19
CA GLY A 21 -1.34 0.02 -2.91
C GLY A 21 0.17 -0.08 -3.08
N LEU A 22 0.93 0.58 -2.21
CA LEU A 22 2.39 0.64 -2.27
C LEU A 22 3.03 0.18 -0.95
N ASP A 23 3.90 -0.83 -1.05
CA ASP A 23 4.88 -1.16 0.00
C ASP A 23 6.24 -0.56 -0.40
N VAL A 24 6.65 0.51 0.30
CA VAL A 24 7.86 1.26 -0.04
C VAL A 24 9.06 0.71 0.74
N GLY A 25 9.74 -0.26 0.13
CA GLY A 25 11.01 -0.79 0.63
C GLY A 25 12.22 0.08 0.23
N THR A 26 13.39 -0.25 0.77
CA THR A 26 14.64 0.47 0.43
C THR A 26 15.16 0.13 -0.98
N LYS A 27 14.91 -1.10 -1.46
CA LYS A 27 15.37 -1.60 -2.77
C LYS A 27 14.26 -1.78 -3.79
N THR A 28 13.02 -1.90 -3.34
CA THR A 28 11.86 -2.22 -4.18
C THR A 28 10.64 -1.44 -3.71
N ILE A 29 9.70 -1.27 -4.63
CA ILE A 29 8.34 -0.83 -4.33
C ILE A 29 7.43 -1.96 -4.79
N GLY A 30 6.84 -2.66 -3.83
CA GLY A 30 5.75 -3.60 -4.11
C GLY A 30 4.52 -2.78 -4.52
N THR A 31 3.84 -3.18 -5.59
CA THR A 31 2.57 -2.55 -5.97
C THR A 31 1.44 -3.57 -5.96
N ALA A 32 0.23 -3.10 -5.70
CA ALA A 32 -1.01 -3.86 -5.79
C ALA A 32 -2.12 -2.97 -6.35
N LEU A 33 -3.14 -3.59 -6.92
CA LEU A 33 -4.33 -2.91 -7.44
C LEU A 33 -5.58 -3.54 -6.83
N CYS A 34 -6.66 -2.77 -6.70
CA CYS A 34 -7.97 -3.31 -6.35
C CYS A 34 -8.98 -3.15 -7.49
N ASP A 35 -10.12 -3.81 -7.34
CA ASP A 35 -11.31 -3.51 -8.14
C ASP A 35 -11.92 -2.15 -7.74
N ALA A 36 -12.76 -1.59 -8.61
CA ALA A 36 -13.34 -0.27 -8.39
C ALA A 36 -14.32 -0.20 -7.20
N GLY A 37 -14.88 -1.35 -6.80
CA GLY A 37 -15.78 -1.49 -5.66
C GLY A 37 -15.08 -1.83 -4.36
N TRP A 38 -13.74 -1.83 -4.33
CA TRP A 38 -12.94 -2.02 -3.11
C TRP A 38 -13.22 -3.33 -2.39
N SER A 39 -13.39 -4.41 -3.17
CA SER A 39 -13.67 -5.76 -2.64
C SER A 39 -12.40 -6.59 -2.51
N PHE A 40 -11.51 -6.56 -3.50
CA PHE A 40 -10.32 -7.40 -3.55
C PHE A 40 -9.10 -6.63 -4.05
N ALA A 41 -7.98 -6.80 -3.34
CA ALA A 41 -6.66 -6.36 -3.76
C ALA A 41 -5.84 -7.54 -4.31
N SER A 42 -5.05 -7.28 -5.35
CA SER A 42 -4.13 -8.27 -5.94
C SER A 42 -2.76 -7.65 -6.21
N PRO A 43 -1.67 -8.42 -6.05
CA PRO A 43 -0.34 -7.95 -6.40
C PRO A 43 -0.27 -7.52 -7.86
N ALA A 44 0.51 -6.47 -8.11
CA ALA A 44 0.79 -5.95 -9.45
C ALA A 44 2.31 -5.94 -9.68
N LEU A 45 2.82 -4.96 -10.40
CA LEU A 45 4.24 -4.91 -10.78
C LEU A 45 5.14 -4.64 -9.57
N LEU A 46 6.28 -5.32 -9.50
CA LEU A 46 7.34 -4.96 -8.58
C LEU A 46 8.26 -3.94 -9.25
N ILE A 47 8.42 -2.76 -8.66
CA ILE A 47 9.36 -1.74 -9.17
C ILE A 47 10.68 -1.86 -8.40
N ARG A 48 11.79 -2.08 -9.12
CA ARG A 48 13.13 -2.05 -8.53
C ARG A 48 13.60 -0.61 -8.44
N ARG A 49 13.89 -0.15 -7.22
CA ARG A 49 14.26 1.25 -6.96
C ARG A 49 15.63 1.56 -7.51
N THR A 50 15.75 2.71 -8.15
CA THR A 50 17.00 3.23 -8.68
C THR A 50 17.13 4.71 -8.33
N LYS A 51 16.81 5.61 -9.26
CA LYS A 51 16.68 7.04 -9.02
C LYS A 51 15.20 7.34 -8.84
N PHE A 52 14.87 8.14 -7.83
CA PHE A 52 13.47 8.48 -7.50
C PHE A 52 12.64 8.93 -8.71
N GLN A 53 13.20 9.76 -9.60
CA GLN A 53 12.48 10.22 -10.79
C GLN A 53 12.10 9.08 -11.76
N LYS A 54 12.95 8.06 -11.91
CA LYS A 54 12.64 6.88 -12.73
C LYS A 54 11.58 6.02 -12.05
N ASP A 55 11.73 5.80 -10.75
CA ASP A 55 10.79 5.01 -9.96
C ASP A 55 9.39 5.64 -10.00
N LYS A 56 9.32 6.96 -9.87
CA LYS A 56 8.09 7.75 -9.96
C LYS A 56 7.47 7.72 -11.35
N LEU A 57 8.27 7.82 -12.41
CA LEU A 57 7.77 7.71 -13.79
C LEU A 57 7.12 6.34 -14.02
N ALA A 58 7.76 5.25 -13.60
CA ALA A 58 7.19 3.90 -13.71
C ALA A 58 5.87 3.76 -12.94
N LEU A 59 5.76 4.38 -11.75
CA LEU A 59 4.50 4.43 -11.01
C LEU A 59 3.43 5.25 -11.73
N ALA A 60 3.79 6.42 -12.28
CA ALA A 60 2.86 7.27 -13.01
C ALA A 60 2.32 6.59 -14.27
N GLU A 61 3.17 5.87 -15.00
CA GLU A 61 2.77 5.05 -16.16
C GLU A 61 1.77 3.96 -15.75
N LEU A 62 2.04 3.24 -14.66
CA LEU A 62 1.13 2.21 -14.13
C LEU A 62 -0.22 2.81 -13.68
N ILE A 63 -0.17 3.94 -12.95
CA ILE A 63 -1.33 4.69 -12.49
C ILE A 63 -2.21 5.12 -13.67
N ALA A 64 -1.61 5.67 -14.71
CA ALA A 64 -2.31 6.12 -15.91
C ALA A 64 -2.92 4.93 -16.67
N ALA A 65 -2.14 3.87 -16.92
CA ALA A 65 -2.60 2.68 -17.63
C ALA A 65 -3.77 1.97 -16.94
N GLN A 66 -3.81 2.01 -15.61
CA GLN A 66 -4.84 1.35 -14.81
C GLN A 66 -5.99 2.29 -14.40
N GLN A 67 -5.93 3.56 -14.81
CA GLN A 67 -6.92 4.60 -14.47
C GLN A 67 -7.15 4.73 -12.96
N VAL A 68 -6.07 4.62 -12.18
CA VAL A 68 -6.10 4.69 -10.72
C VAL A 68 -6.66 6.04 -10.25
N LYS A 69 -7.49 5.99 -9.21
CA LYS A 69 -8.17 7.15 -8.61
C LYS A 69 -7.61 7.56 -7.26
N GLY A 70 -6.81 6.72 -6.61
CA GLY A 70 -6.17 7.03 -5.34
C GLY A 70 -5.02 6.10 -5.03
N ILE A 71 -4.13 6.56 -4.15
CA ILE A 71 -2.93 5.84 -3.75
C ILE A 71 -3.04 5.49 -2.27
N VAL A 72 -2.75 4.24 -1.93
CA VAL A 72 -2.60 3.77 -0.56
C VAL A 72 -1.12 3.45 -0.33
N ILE A 73 -0.53 4.02 0.70
CA ILE A 73 0.87 3.80 1.06
C ILE A 73 0.92 3.21 2.46
N GLY A 74 1.68 2.13 2.59
CA GLY A 74 2.07 1.55 3.85
C GLY A 74 2.68 2.54 4.83
N LEU A 75 2.14 2.64 6.04
CA LEU A 75 2.69 3.42 7.14
C LEU A 75 3.11 2.47 8.27
N PRO A 76 4.38 2.04 8.31
CA PRO A 76 4.86 1.14 9.35
C PRO A 76 4.98 1.90 10.66
N LEU A 77 4.10 1.63 11.62
CA LEU A 77 4.16 2.20 12.98
C LEU A 77 4.68 1.16 13.98
N ASN A 78 5.27 1.63 15.08
CA ASN A 78 5.73 0.74 16.13
C ASN A 78 4.55 -0.01 16.75
N LEU A 79 4.71 -1.33 16.94
CA LEU A 79 3.63 -2.21 17.38
C LEU A 79 3.16 -1.91 18.81
N ASN A 80 4.07 -1.51 19.70
CA ASN A 80 3.79 -1.36 21.13
C ASN A 80 2.92 -0.13 21.44
N ASP A 81 3.24 1.01 20.81
CA ASP A 81 2.69 2.32 21.16
C ASP A 81 2.18 3.12 19.95
N GLY A 82 2.31 2.60 18.73
CA GLY A 82 1.93 3.29 17.49
C GLY A 82 2.84 4.47 17.13
N SER A 83 3.98 4.62 17.80
CA SER A 83 4.92 5.71 17.53
C SER A 83 5.60 5.58 16.16
N GLU A 84 6.06 6.70 15.62
CA GLU A 84 6.74 6.74 14.33
C GLU A 84 8.19 6.26 14.43
N SER A 85 8.66 5.65 13.35
CA SER A 85 10.03 5.23 13.13
C SER A 85 10.65 5.99 11.95
N PRO A 86 11.98 5.90 11.72
CA PRO A 86 12.59 6.41 10.49
C PRO A 86 11.93 5.88 9.20
N ARG A 87 11.37 4.67 9.25
CA ARG A 87 10.65 4.07 8.11
C ARG A 87 9.27 4.70 7.90
N SER A 88 8.57 5.08 8.97
CA SER A 88 7.31 5.84 8.90
C SER A 88 7.55 7.21 8.27
N GLN A 89 8.62 7.90 8.71
CA GLN A 89 9.02 9.19 8.17
C GLN A 89 9.39 9.09 6.68
N SER A 90 10.10 8.03 6.29
CA SER A 90 10.43 7.76 4.88
C SER A 90 9.17 7.56 4.03
N SER A 91 8.17 6.85 4.55
CA SER A 91 6.89 6.62 3.86
C SER A 91 6.09 7.92 3.69
N ARG A 92 6.05 8.77 4.73
CA ARG A 92 5.46 10.12 4.64
C ARG A 92 6.20 11.03 3.68
N ALA A 93 7.54 10.98 3.65
CA ALA A 93 8.33 11.74 2.68
C ALA A 93 8.06 11.27 1.25
N PHE A 94 7.98 9.95 1.04
CA PHE A 94 7.60 9.38 -0.25
C PHE A 94 6.21 9.87 -0.69
N ALA A 95 5.21 9.83 0.19
CA ALA A 95 3.87 10.36 -0.09
C ALA A 95 3.89 11.84 -0.52
N ARG A 96 4.65 12.69 0.20
CA ARG A 96 4.82 14.10 -0.16
C ARG A 96 5.45 14.29 -1.54
N ASN A 97 6.44 13.46 -1.89
CA ASN A 97 7.10 13.54 -3.19
C ASN A 97 6.23 13.02 -4.36
N MET A 98 5.11 12.37 -4.07
CA MET A 98 4.12 11.90 -5.03
C MET A 98 2.89 12.81 -5.11
N ALA A 99 2.86 13.90 -4.33
CA ALA A 99 1.69 14.77 -4.21
C ALA A 99 1.31 15.49 -5.51
N ASP A 100 2.27 15.70 -6.41
CA ASP A 100 2.11 16.29 -7.74
C ASP A 100 1.53 15.32 -8.80
N LEU A 101 1.18 14.09 -8.41
CA LEU A 101 0.35 13.22 -9.23
C LEU A 101 -1.15 13.57 -9.15
N ASP A 102 -1.52 14.55 -8.32
CA ASP A 102 -2.90 15.05 -8.14
C ASP A 102 -3.93 13.97 -7.79
N LEU A 103 -3.47 12.89 -7.15
CA LEU A 103 -4.31 11.83 -6.59
C LEU A 103 -4.41 11.96 -5.07
N PRO A 104 -5.56 11.62 -4.47
CA PRO A 104 -5.65 11.48 -3.03
C PRO A 104 -4.72 10.34 -2.57
N ILE A 105 -3.98 10.58 -1.48
CA ILE A 105 -3.06 9.61 -0.89
C ILE A 105 -3.51 9.28 0.53
N PHE A 106 -3.71 7.99 0.79
CA PHE A 106 -4.02 7.45 2.10
C PHE A 106 -2.81 6.74 2.70
N LEU A 107 -2.46 7.09 3.93
CA LEU A 107 -1.39 6.44 4.69
C LEU A 107 -2.03 5.38 5.60
N GLN A 108 -1.88 4.11 5.22
CA GLN A 108 -2.48 2.97 5.90
C GLN A 108 -1.56 2.45 7.01
N ASP A 109 -2.06 2.43 8.24
CA ASP A 109 -1.39 1.80 9.38
C ASP A 109 -1.23 0.28 9.17
N GLU A 110 0.01 -0.21 9.25
CA GLU A 110 0.40 -1.59 8.96
C GLU A 110 0.53 -2.51 10.19
N ARG A 111 0.22 -2.04 11.41
CA ARG A 111 0.54 -2.77 12.66
C ARG A 111 0.02 -4.22 12.75
N TRP A 112 -0.96 -4.61 11.94
CA TRP A 112 -1.59 -5.94 12.02
C TRP A 112 -1.51 -6.78 10.73
N SER A 113 -1.04 -6.22 9.62
CA SER A 113 -1.06 -6.91 8.32
C SER A 113 -0.07 -8.09 8.30
N THR A 114 1.18 -7.88 8.71
CA THR A 114 2.22 -8.93 8.66
C THR A 114 1.94 -10.13 9.57
N VAL A 115 1.37 -9.89 10.76
CA VAL A 115 1.06 -10.95 11.73
C VAL A 115 -0.09 -11.82 11.25
N ALA A 116 -1.17 -11.20 10.76
CA ALA A 116 -2.32 -11.92 10.21
C ALA A 116 -1.92 -12.78 9.00
N VAL A 117 -1.13 -12.22 8.09
CA VAL A 117 -0.64 -12.89 6.88
C VAL A 117 0.24 -14.09 7.20
N THR A 118 1.19 -13.93 8.13
CA THR A 118 2.12 -15.01 8.50
C THR A 118 1.35 -16.19 9.08
N ARG A 119 0.27 -15.93 9.82
CA ARG A 119 -0.60 -16.97 10.40
C ARG A 119 -1.31 -17.78 9.31
N THR A 120 -1.91 -17.13 8.32
CA THR A 120 -2.59 -17.82 7.20
C THR A 120 -1.63 -18.69 6.38
N LEU A 121 -0.39 -18.25 6.20
CA LEU A 121 0.63 -19.03 5.48
C LEU A 121 1.19 -20.21 6.28
N ILE A 122 1.09 -20.18 7.61
CA ILE A 122 1.42 -21.34 8.47
C ILE A 122 0.37 -22.44 8.27
N GLU A 123 -0.90 -22.06 8.16
CA GLU A 123 -2.01 -22.99 7.93
C GLU A 123 -1.92 -23.71 6.58
N GLN A 124 -1.17 -23.15 5.63
CA GLN A 124 -0.93 -23.71 4.28
C GLN A 124 0.36 -24.55 4.16
N ASP A 125 1.02 -24.89 5.27
CA ASP A 125 2.19 -25.78 5.36
C ASP A 125 3.41 -25.42 4.47
N ALA A 126 3.59 -24.14 4.15
CA ALA A 126 4.77 -23.68 3.42
C ALA A 126 6.02 -23.69 4.34
N SER A 127 7.22 -23.89 3.81
CA SER A 127 8.48 -23.75 4.59
C SER A 127 8.70 -22.29 5.02
N ARG A 128 9.43 -22.03 6.12
CA ARG A 128 9.66 -20.65 6.61
C ARG A 128 10.24 -19.71 5.54
N ALA A 129 11.20 -20.20 4.75
CA ALA A 129 11.80 -19.42 3.67
C ALA A 129 10.80 -19.10 2.55
N LYS A 130 10.00 -20.10 2.14
CA LYS A 130 8.96 -19.92 1.11
C LYS A 130 7.85 -18.98 1.59
N ARG A 131 7.50 -19.02 2.89
CA ARG A 131 6.58 -18.05 3.49
C ARG A 131 7.12 -16.64 3.40
N ALA A 132 8.35 -16.40 3.83
CA ALA A 132 8.94 -15.06 3.81
C ALA A 132 8.94 -14.46 2.39
N GLU A 133 9.29 -15.27 1.37
CA GLU A 133 9.24 -14.86 -0.03
C GLU A 133 7.81 -14.53 -0.49
N LEU A 134 6.82 -15.34 -0.09
CA LEU A 134 5.41 -15.08 -0.41
C LEU A 134 4.89 -13.82 0.28
N VAL A 135 5.23 -13.61 1.56
CA VAL A 135 4.85 -12.39 2.30
C VAL A 135 5.40 -11.15 1.59
N ASP A 136 6.68 -11.15 1.22
CA ASP A 136 7.31 -10.03 0.53
C ASP A 136 6.62 -9.73 -0.82
N LYS A 137 6.26 -10.76 -1.59
CA LYS A 137 5.56 -10.58 -2.87
C LYS A 137 4.12 -10.08 -2.72
N MET A 138 3.50 -10.34 -1.58
CA MET A 138 2.10 -10.02 -1.31
C MET A 138 1.91 -8.78 -0.43
N ALA A 139 2.99 -8.22 0.14
CA ALA A 139 2.93 -7.15 1.13
C ALA A 139 2.06 -5.97 0.69
N ALA A 140 2.28 -5.46 -0.53
CA ALA A 140 1.47 -4.38 -1.11
C ALA A 140 -0.02 -4.73 -1.24
N ALA A 141 -0.34 -5.98 -1.57
CA ALA A 141 -1.72 -6.44 -1.68
C ALA A 141 -2.40 -6.52 -0.31
N TYR A 142 -1.68 -6.93 0.73
CA TYR A 142 -2.20 -6.95 2.09
C TYR A 142 -2.40 -5.56 2.68
N ILE A 143 -1.48 -4.63 2.42
CA ILE A 143 -1.65 -3.22 2.77
C ILE A 143 -2.91 -2.68 2.11
N LEU A 144 -3.07 -2.92 0.81
CA LEU A 144 -4.22 -2.44 0.06
C LEU A 144 -5.51 -3.08 0.54
N GLN A 145 -5.53 -4.40 0.77
CA GLN A 145 -6.70 -5.13 1.26
C GLN A 145 -7.15 -4.56 2.61
N GLY A 146 -6.23 -4.41 3.57
CA GLY A 146 -6.55 -3.85 4.87
C GLY A 146 -7.08 -2.41 4.81
N ALA A 147 -6.59 -1.61 3.85
CA ALA A 147 -7.11 -0.27 3.61
C ALA A 147 -8.53 -0.29 3.03
N ILE A 148 -8.78 -1.08 1.98
CA ILE A 148 -10.11 -1.12 1.35
C ILE A 148 -11.17 -1.72 2.28
N ASP A 149 -10.85 -2.77 3.04
CA ASP A 149 -11.76 -3.34 4.05
C ASP A 149 -12.16 -2.27 5.09
N ALA A 150 -11.18 -1.48 5.53
CA ALA A 150 -11.42 -0.40 6.49
C ALA A 150 -12.18 0.79 5.90
N LEU A 151 -12.04 1.07 4.61
CA LEU A 151 -12.74 2.16 3.92
C LEU A 151 -14.21 1.80 3.62
N VAL A 152 -14.51 0.52 3.40
CA VAL A 152 -15.88 0.02 3.18
C VAL A 152 -16.67 -0.10 4.49
N ALA A 153 -15.98 -0.22 5.62
CA ALA A 153 -16.61 -0.32 6.95
C ALA A 153 -17.06 1.03 7.54
N ILE A 154 -16.97 2.14 6.80
CA ILE A 154 -17.38 3.50 7.19
C ILE A 154 -18.70 3.85 6.53
#